data_AF-A0A9D4AJ93-F1
#
_entry.id   AF-A0A9D4AJ93-F1
#
_cell.length_a   1.000
_cell.length_b   1.000
_cell.length_c   1.000
_cell.angle_alpha   90.00
_cell.angle_beta   90.00
_cell.angle_gamma   90.00
#
_symmetry.space_group_name_H-M   'P 1'
#
loop_
_entity.id
_entity.type
_entity.pdbx_description
1 polymer ?
#
loop_
_entity_poly.entity_id
_entity_poly.type
_entity_poly.pdbx_seq_one_letter_code
_entity_poly.pdbx_strand_id
1 'polypeptide(L)'
;MQHIPTTVEEQLFFKAVKEECPWENLPKRLQAIFNSKEEWHRRENIKRNHTVHEELLSALSSTDAEVGARTGDITAAINDSLLRDRECKKEIDSLTNCCLDQLKTV
;
A
#
# COMPACT_ATOMS: atom_id res chain seq x y z
N MET A 1 -10.25 7.37 -11.20
CA MET A 1 -10.81 8.49 -12.00
C MET A 1 -10.57 9.78 -11.23
N GLN A 2 -9.55 10.57 -11.55
CA GLN A 2 -9.39 11.89 -10.91
C GLN A 2 -10.48 12.81 -11.44
N HIS A 3 -11.38 13.29 -10.58
CA HIS A 3 -12.41 14.24 -10.98
C HIS A 3 -11.76 15.58 -11.30
N ILE A 4 -11.60 15.87 -12.59
CA ILE A 4 -11.07 17.15 -13.06
C ILE A 4 -12.16 18.21 -12.86
N PRO A 5 -11.91 19.27 -12.06
CA PRO A 5 -12.88 20.35 -11.89
C PRO A 5 -13.19 20.99 -13.24
N THR A 6 -14.44 20.86 -13.70
CA THR A 6 -14.85 21.30 -15.05
C THR A 6 -15.48 22.69 -15.01
N THR A 7 -15.89 23.16 -13.82
CA THR A 7 -16.49 24.48 -13.61
C THR A 7 -15.63 25.37 -12.71
N VAL A 8 -15.78 26.69 -12.81
CA VAL A 8 -15.06 27.65 -11.98
C VAL A 8 -15.48 27.50 -10.51
N GLU A 9 -16.73 27.12 -10.27
CA GLU A 9 -17.31 26.85 -8.96
C GLU A 9 -16.65 25.63 -8.31
N GLU A 10 -16.47 24.54 -9.06
CA GLU A 10 -15.72 23.39 -8.58
C GLU A 10 -14.27 23.78 -8.27
N GLN A 11 -13.58 24.49 -9.17
CA GLN A 11 -12.20 24.93 -8.91
C GLN A 11 -12.09 25.75 -7.63
N LEU A 12 -13.02 26.67 -7.39
CA LEU A 12 -13.09 27.44 -6.15
C LEU A 12 -13.39 26.56 -4.93
N PHE A 13 -14.30 25.60 -5.05
CA PHE A 13 -14.63 24.66 -3.98
C PHE A 13 -13.41 23.84 -3.57
N PHE A 14 -12.72 23.23 -4.54
CA PHE A 14 -11.51 22.45 -4.28
C PHE A 14 -10.40 23.30 -3.65
N LYS A 15 -10.21 24.54 -4.12
CA LYS A 15 -9.26 25.48 -3.52
C LYS A 15 -9.61 25.78 -2.07
N ALA A 16 -10.87 26.10 -1.78
CA ALA A 16 -11.33 26.42 -0.43
C ALA A 16 -11.23 25.23 0.53
N VAL A 17 -11.52 24.02 0.06
CA VAL A 17 -11.32 22.77 0.83
C VAL A 17 -9.83 22.55 1.13
N LYS A 18 -8.96 22.75 0.13
CA LYS A 18 -7.51 22.58 0.27
C LYS A 18 -6.88 23.61 1.22
N GLU A 19 -7.40 24.84 1.22
CA GLU A 19 -6.94 25.94 2.08
C GLU A 19 -7.64 25.97 3.45
N GLU A 20 -8.49 24.98 3.76
CA GLU A 20 -9.25 24.88 5.01
C GLU A 20 -10.01 26.19 5.33
N CYS A 21 -10.60 26.79 4.28
CA CYS A 21 -11.24 28.09 4.39
C CYS A 21 -12.49 28.02 5.28
N PRO A 22 -12.62 28.88 6.31
CA PRO A 22 -13.85 28.96 7.09
C PRO A 22 -14.98 29.57 6.26
N TRP A 23 -16.22 29.22 6.60
CA TRP A 23 -17.43 29.68 5.90
C TRP A 23 -17.45 31.20 5.67
N GLU A 24 -17.06 31.97 6.69
CA GLU A 24 -17.07 33.43 6.69
C GLU A 24 -16.11 34.03 5.66
N ASN A 25 -15.04 33.31 5.30
CA ASN A 25 -14.01 33.75 4.35
C ASN A 25 -14.23 33.20 2.93
N LEU A 26 -15.29 32.43 2.70
CA LEU A 26 -15.58 31.90 1.37
C LEU A 26 -15.98 33.01 0.40
N PRO A 27 -15.64 32.88 -0.90
CA PRO A 27 -16.18 33.73 -1.95
C PRO A 27 -17.71 33.78 -1.89
N LYS A 28 -18.29 34.97 -2.06
CA LYS A 28 -19.76 35.17 -2.07
C LYS A 28 -20.48 34.24 -3.04
N ARG A 29 -19.84 33.91 -4.17
CA ARG A 29 -20.38 32.94 -5.14
C ARG A 29 -20.51 31.54 -4.56
N LEU A 30 -19.53 31.06 -3.77
CA LEU A 30 -19.64 29.78 -3.08
C LEU A 30 -20.68 29.82 -1.95
N GLN A 31 -20.73 30.90 -1.17
CA GLN A 31 -21.77 31.07 -0.13
C GLN A 31 -23.19 31.03 -0.74
N ALA A 32 -23.38 31.66 -1.91
CA ALA A 32 -24.65 31.62 -2.64
C ALA A 32 -25.02 30.23 -3.20
N ILE A 33 -24.02 29.36 -3.45
CA ILE A 33 -24.26 27.99 -3.93
C ILE A 33 -24.66 27.06 -2.79
N PHE A 34 -24.04 27.21 -1.61
CA PHE A 34 -24.22 26.29 -0.50
C PHE A 34 -25.35 26.69 0.47
N ASN A 35 -26.00 27.84 0.28
CA ASN A 35 -27.20 28.32 1.01
C ASN A 35 -27.11 28.39 2.56
N SER A 36 -26.13 27.75 3.20
CA SER A 36 -25.94 27.63 4.64
C SER A 36 -24.52 27.13 4.98
N LYS A 37 -24.07 27.43 6.19
CA LYS A 37 -22.78 26.96 6.73
C LYS A 37 -22.76 25.45 6.92
N GLU A 38 -23.88 24.88 7.32
CA GLU A 38 -24.06 23.45 7.56
C GLU A 38 -23.89 22.64 6.27
N GLU A 39 -24.44 23.13 5.15
CA GLU A 39 -24.24 22.51 3.85
C GLU A 39 -22.78 22.56 3.39
N TRP A 40 -22.10 23.69 3.59
CA TRP A 40 -20.67 23.81 3.31
C TRP A 40 -19.87 22.77 4.09
N HIS A 41 -19.99 22.73 5.43
CA HIS A 41 -19.26 21.79 6.28
C HIS A 41 -19.52 20.34 5.87
N ARG A 42 -20.77 19.99 5.53
CA ARG A 42 -21.12 18.65 5.06
C ARG A 42 -20.39 18.30 3.77
N ARG A 43 -20.38 19.18 2.77
CA ARG A 43 -19.70 18.90 1.49
C ARG A 43 -18.18 18.89 1.63
N GLU A 44 -17.64 19.81 2.41
CA GLU A 44 -16.21 19.87 2.75
C GLU A 44 -15.75 18.55 3.41
N ASN A 45 -16.52 18.05 4.39
CA ASN A 45 -16.24 16.78 5.07
C ASN A 45 -16.32 15.57 4.14
N ILE A 46 -17.32 15.51 3.26
CA ILE A 46 -17.42 14.44 2.26
C ILE A 46 -16.19 14.48 1.33
N LYS A 47 -15.77 15.68 0.90
CA LYS A 47 -14.65 15.82 -0.01
C LYS A 47 -13.32 15.42 0.62
N ARG A 48 -13.06 15.83 1.87
CA ARG A 48 -11.88 15.40 2.63
C ARG A 48 -11.89 13.89 2.85
N ASN A 49 -13.01 13.31 3.30
CA ASN A 49 -13.13 11.85 3.46
C ASN A 49 -12.83 11.09 2.18
N HIS A 50 -13.40 11.55 1.05
CA HIS A 50 -13.12 10.92 -0.23
C HIS A 50 -11.63 11.00 -0.61
N THR A 51 -10.99 12.14 -0.37
CA THR A 51 -9.55 12.31 -0.66
C THR A 51 -8.70 11.34 0.18
N VAL A 52 -8.95 11.29 1.49
CA VAL A 52 -8.26 10.36 2.40
C VAL A 52 -8.51 8.90 1.99
N HIS A 53 -9.75 8.56 1.61
CA HIS A 53 -10.07 7.21 1.13
C HIS A 53 -9.26 6.82 -0.11
N GLU A 54 -9.15 7.70 -1.11
CA GLU A 54 -8.35 7.42 -2.32
C GLU A 54 -6.85 7.33 -2.01
N GLU A 55 -6.34 8.15 -1.09
CA GLU A 55 -4.95 8.05 -0.61
C GLU A 55 -4.70 6.72 0.09
N LEU A 56 -5.62 6.30 0.96
CA LEU A 56 -5.55 5.00 1.64
C LEU A 56 -5.60 3.84 0.64
N LEU A 57 -6.49 3.89 -0.36
CA LEU A 57 -6.54 2.87 -1.41
C LEU A 57 -5.24 2.79 -2.20
N SER A 58 -4.66 3.95 -2.55
CA SER A 58 -3.38 4.02 -3.25
C SER A 58 -2.24 3.43 -2.41
N ALA A 59 -2.19 3.78 -1.12
CA ALA A 59 -1.20 3.25 -0.19
C ALA A 59 -1.36 1.74 0.03
N LEU A 60 -2.60 1.24 0.18
CA LEU A 60 -2.89 -0.18 0.31
C LEU A 60 -2.47 -0.96 -0.95
N SER A 61 -2.75 -0.43 -2.14
CA SER A 61 -2.35 -1.07 -3.40
C SER A 61 -0.83 -1.15 -3.56
N SER A 62 -0.09 -0.12 -3.14
CA SER A 62 1.39 -0.15 -3.13
C SER A 62 1.91 -1.19 -2.15
N THR A 63 1.34 -1.19 -0.93
CA THR A 63 1.74 -2.10 0.14
C THR A 63 1.48 -3.57 -0.23
N ASP A 64 0.35 -3.86 -0.87
CA ASP A 64 0.01 -5.22 -1.34
C ASP A 64 1.04 -5.73 -2.35
N ALA A 65 1.44 -4.88 -3.31
CA ALA A 65 2.48 -5.22 -4.28
C ALA A 65 3.84 -5.48 -3.61
N GLU A 66 4.23 -4.66 -2.64
CA GLU A 66 5.47 -4.82 -1.88
C GLU A 66 5.47 -6.12 -1.05
N VAL A 67 4.37 -6.40 -0.36
CA VAL A 67 4.20 -7.63 0.44
C VAL A 67 4.24 -8.87 -0.46
N GLY A 68 3.59 -8.81 -1.62
CA GLY A 68 3.63 -9.88 -2.62
C GLY A 68 5.05 -10.17 -3.11
N ALA A 69 5.80 -9.13 -3.50
CA ALA A 69 7.20 -9.25 -3.91
C ALA A 69 8.07 -9.87 -2.81
N ARG A 70 7.99 -9.32 -1.59
CA ARG A 70 8.76 -9.81 -0.44
C ARG A 70 8.43 -11.26 -0.09
N THR A 71 7.17 -11.67 -0.21
CA THR A 71 6.75 -13.06 0.01
C THR A 71 7.35 -13.99 -1.04
N GLY A 72 7.41 -13.55 -2.30
CA GLY A 72 8.10 -14.25 -3.37
C GLY A 72 9.58 -14.46 -3.08
N ASP A 73 10.29 -13.40 -2.68
CA ASP A 73 11.72 -13.45 -2.35
C ASP A 73 12.01 -14.39 -1.18
N ILE A 74 11.19 -14.31 -0.11
CA ILE A 74 11.32 -15.22 1.05
C ILE A 74 11.12 -16.68 0.62
N THR A 75 10.11 -16.95 -0.23
CA THR A 75 9.82 -18.29 -0.72
C THR A 75 10.98 -18.84 -1.56
N ALA A 76 11.57 -18.02 -2.42
CA ALA A 76 12.75 -18.39 -3.20
C ALA A 76 13.94 -18.72 -2.28
N ALA A 77 14.24 -17.85 -1.32
CA ALA A 77 15.34 -18.05 -0.37
C ALA A 77 15.18 -19.33 0.48
N ILE A 78 13.95 -19.65 0.91
CA ILE A 78 13.66 -20.90 1.63
C ILE A 78 13.93 -22.12 0.74
N ASN A 79 13.48 -22.09 -0.51
CA ASN A 79 13.70 -23.20 -1.45
C ASN A 79 15.19 -23.42 -1.73
N ASP A 80 15.95 -22.34 -1.92
CA ASP A 80 17.40 -22.41 -2.14
C ASP A 80 18.13 -22.98 -0.91
N SER A 81 17.75 -22.54 0.29
CA SER A 81 18.31 -23.08 1.53
C SER A 81 18.00 -24.57 1.68
N LEU A 82 16.76 -24.97 1.41
CA LEU A 82 16.33 -26.37 1.50
C LEU A 82 17.06 -27.26 0.47
N LEU A 83 17.30 -26.74 -0.73
CA LEU A 83 18.07 -27.44 -1.75
C LEU A 83 19.50 -27.70 -1.26
N ARG A 84 20.16 -26.68 -0.71
CA ARG A 84 21.50 -26.80 -0.12
C ARG A 84 21.54 -27.80 1.03
N ASP A 85 20.57 -27.75 1.93
CA ASP A 85 20.49 -28.70 3.05
C ASP A 85 20.38 -30.15 2.57
N ARG A 86 19.64 -30.39 1.48
CA ARG A 86 19.55 -31.72 0.86
C ARG A 86 20.86 -32.17 0.23
N GLU A 87 21.62 -31.27 -0.37
CA GLU A 87 22.96 -31.58 -0.91
C GLU A 87 23.94 -31.89 0.22
N CYS A 88 24.02 -31.05 1.24
CA CYS A 88 24.86 -31.30 2.42
C CYS A 88 24.50 -32.63 3.10
N LYS A 89 23.21 -32.95 3.19
CA LYS A 89 22.77 -34.25 3.73
C LYS A 89 23.33 -35.42 2.90
N LYS A 90 23.27 -35.36 1.57
CA LYS A 90 23.82 -36.42 0.70
C LYS A 90 25.32 -36.60 0.89
N GLU A 91 26.06 -35.49 1.03
CA GLU A 91 27.51 -35.53 1.27
C GLU A 91 27.83 -36.19 2.61
N ILE A 92 27.12 -35.81 3.68
CA ILE A 92 27.27 -36.40 5.02
C ILE A 92 26.92 -37.89 5.00
N ASP A 93 25.82 -38.28 4.37
CA ASP A 93 25.39 -39.68 4.26
C ASP A 93 26.45 -40.50 3.49
N SER A 94 27.00 -39.94 2.40
CA SER A 94 28.07 -40.60 1.63
C SER A 94 29.36 -40.76 2.45
N LEU A 95 29.77 -39.74 3.19
CA LEU A 95 30.95 -39.79 4.06
C LEU A 95 30.75 -40.83 5.17
N THR A 96 29.57 -40.83 5.79
CA THR A 96 29.21 -41.76 6.86
C THR A 96 29.29 -43.21 6.37
N ASN A 97 28.76 -43.51 5.19
CA ASN A 97 28.83 -44.84 4.59
C ASN A 97 30.27 -45.27 4.28
N CYS A 98 31.10 -44.37 3.73
CA CYS A 98 32.52 -44.64 3.48
C CYS A 98 33.26 -45.02 4.77
N CYS A 99 33.09 -44.23 5.85
CA CYS A 99 33.68 -44.53 7.15
C CYS A 99 33.19 -45.88 7.72
N LEU A 100 31.89 -46.18 7.57
CA LEU A 100 31.30 -47.44 8.01
C LEU A 100 31.93 -48.64 7.30
N ASP A 101 32.15 -48.53 5.99
CA ASP A 101 32.74 -49.60 5.18
C ASP A 101 34.22 -49.82 5.53
N GLN A 102 34.97 -48.75 5.80
CA GLN A 102 36.34 -48.86 6.32
C GLN A 102 36.39 -49.60 7.65
N LEU A 103 35.46 -49.30 8.58
CA LEU A 103 35.42 -49.95 9.88
C LEU A 103 35.09 -51.45 9.78
N LYS A 104 34.27 -51.87 8.82
CA LYS A 104 33.94 -53.28 8.57
C LYS A 104 35.10 -54.08 7.96
N THR A 105 36.09 -53.40 7.38
CA THR A 105 37.26 -54.06 6.76
C THR A 105 38.43 -54.30 7.74
N VAL A 106 38.30 -53.88 9.01
CA VAL A 106 39.25 -54.12 10.12
C VAL A 106 38.76 -55.27 10.99
#